data_AF-A0A0D1ZBU9-F1
#
_entry.id   AF-A0A0D1ZBU9-F1
#
_cell.length_a   1.000
_cell.length_b   1.000
_cell.length_c   1.000
_cell.angle_alpha   90.00
_cell.angle_beta   90.00
_cell.angle_gamma   90.00
#
_symmetry.space_group_name_H-M   'P 1'
#
loop_
_entity.id
_entity.type
_entity.pdbx_description
1 polymer ?
#
loop_
_entity_poly.entity_id
_entity_poly.type
_entity_poly.pdbx_seq_one_letter_code
_entity_poly.pdbx_strand_id
1 'polypeptide(L)'
;MTTIPKASVPPMHVLYATALLICLAFIFVVTTPARPSFKWLDLQHVGLQNGKLHLQGAASECYSSRLSGESTTAVELYISAILDRNDKSFERLTCPPTSPGRYDRLRRHPAAHSAQKERTKKHYFFALNLYQCAPILPRLLGSIIEAFRVLDPETCVLSVVGSRSDDSTTEILTRLRPHLKATVVTYYFGTSPINLLEPGHDRITELASLRNLTLGPLIHQPAHYVADNTIVVFLNDVAICPDDILELFYQYTLRCADLVCAMDWKDDGQVFYDSWVSRGKNGDLVVEMPQPGAWDFVRNTFWNDPASKAGLDAKLPIQVYACWNGATIFTAKPLLEHKDPLSTCGSHGYGCTAVIPSVNLADSDEQGRVVKEVQVYTVDSVNVNVVVDVDDSNIEESERD
;
A
#
# COMPACT_ATOMS: atom_id res chain seq x y z
N MET A 1 -22.47 -1.39 11.90
CA MET A 1 -21.46 -0.32 11.75
C MET A 1 -20.10 -0.99 11.81
N THR A 2 -19.29 -0.93 10.75
CA THR A 2 -17.91 -1.43 10.82
C THR A 2 -17.00 -0.21 10.84
N THR A 3 -16.77 0.32 12.04
CA THR A 3 -15.78 1.35 12.28
C THR A 3 -14.45 0.67 12.54
N ILE A 4 -13.34 1.31 12.15
CA ILE A 4 -12.03 0.87 12.64
C ILE A 4 -12.10 0.87 14.17
N PRO A 5 -11.73 -0.23 14.85
CA PRO A 5 -11.75 -0.28 16.31
C PRO A 5 -10.95 0.92 16.87
N LYS A 6 -11.53 1.69 17.80
CA LYS A 6 -10.81 2.79 18.45
C LYS A 6 -9.60 2.21 19.17
N ALA A 7 -8.40 2.61 18.76
CA ALA A 7 -7.18 2.22 19.43
C ALA A 7 -7.14 2.84 20.84
N SER A 8 -7.42 2.06 21.88
CA SER A 8 -6.73 2.25 23.15
C SER A 8 -5.41 1.52 23.01
N VAL A 9 -4.33 2.25 22.75
CA VAL A 9 -2.97 1.70 22.69
C VAL A 9 -2.67 1.17 24.11
N PRO A 10 -2.64 -0.16 24.35
CA PRO A 10 -2.04 -0.66 25.59
C PRO A 10 -0.55 -0.27 25.55
N PRO A 11 0.17 -0.18 26.68
CA PRO A 11 1.59 0.19 26.67
C PRO A 11 2.36 -0.72 25.70
N MET A 12 2.60 -0.19 24.49
CA MET A 12 3.04 -0.90 23.30
C MET A 12 4.55 -1.10 23.39
N HIS A 13 4.99 -1.93 24.34
CA HIS A 13 6.38 -2.40 24.37
C HIS A 13 6.62 -3.63 23.47
N VAL A 14 5.61 -4.08 22.71
CA VAL A 14 5.70 -5.29 21.86
C VAL A 14 5.53 -5.02 20.36
N LEU A 15 5.33 -3.76 19.94
CA LEU A 15 5.32 -3.34 18.52
C LEU A 15 6.39 -2.30 18.18
N TYR A 16 7.34 -2.10 19.11
CA TYR A 16 8.55 -1.29 18.92
C TYR A 16 9.68 -2.06 18.23
N ALA A 17 9.45 -3.31 17.80
CA ALA A 17 10.46 -4.13 17.12
C ALA A 17 10.17 -4.37 15.62
N THR A 18 8.96 -4.09 15.11
CA THR A 18 8.61 -4.41 13.71
C THR A 18 8.28 -3.19 12.84
N ALA A 19 7.83 -2.08 13.43
CA ALA A 19 7.91 -0.78 12.78
C ALA A 19 9.32 -0.18 12.83
N LEU A 20 10.12 -0.62 13.82
CA LEU A 20 11.47 -0.12 14.02
C LEU A 20 12.51 -0.94 13.25
N LEU A 21 12.36 -2.23 12.91
CA LEU A 21 13.40 -2.96 12.14
C LEU A 21 13.48 -2.62 10.63
N ILE A 22 12.48 -1.93 10.08
CA ILE A 22 12.57 -1.26 8.76
C ILE A 22 13.17 0.15 8.89
N CYS A 23 13.42 0.62 10.13
CA CYS A 23 14.12 1.87 10.45
C CYS A 23 15.40 1.70 11.33
N LEU A 24 15.70 0.50 11.83
CA LEU A 24 16.75 0.17 12.82
C LEU A 24 17.96 -0.53 12.18
N ALA A 25 18.21 -0.33 10.90
CA ALA A 25 19.56 -0.47 10.38
C ALA A 25 20.35 0.85 10.42
N PHE A 26 19.70 1.98 10.76
CA PHE A 26 20.32 3.33 10.66
C PHE A 26 20.73 4.00 11.98
N ILE A 27 20.66 3.34 13.15
CA ILE A 27 21.01 3.97 14.45
C ILE A 27 22.13 3.27 15.25
N PHE A 28 22.66 2.11 14.83
CA PHE A 28 23.82 1.50 15.53
C PHE A 28 25.10 1.46 14.71
N VAL A 29 25.56 2.65 14.33
CA VAL A 29 26.99 3.02 14.40
C VAL A 29 27.05 4.30 15.25
N VAL A 30 27.00 4.16 16.57
CA VAL A 30 27.76 4.91 17.60
C VAL A 30 27.35 4.34 18.98
N THR A 31 28.34 4.20 19.84
CA THR A 31 28.43 3.53 21.15
C THR A 31 27.48 4.04 22.26
N THR A 32 26.94 3.08 23.05
CA THR A 32 26.44 3.05 24.47
C THR A 32 26.57 4.27 25.42
N PRO A 33 25.97 4.29 26.65
CA PRO A 33 24.62 3.94 27.12
C PRO A 33 24.01 5.01 28.10
N ALA A 34 22.68 5.18 28.18
CA ALA A 34 21.94 5.57 29.40
C ALA A 34 20.42 5.62 29.15
N ARG A 35 19.63 4.93 29.98
CA ARG A 35 18.17 5.07 30.07
C ARG A 35 17.81 5.87 31.33
N PRO A 36 16.82 6.79 31.31
CA PRO A 36 16.15 7.22 32.52
C PRO A 36 14.78 6.55 32.69
N SER A 37 14.49 6.17 33.93
CA SER A 37 13.18 5.73 34.42
C SER A 37 12.22 6.91 34.57
N PHE A 38 10.93 6.74 34.27
CA PHE A 38 9.90 7.70 34.65
C PHE A 38 8.84 7.06 35.54
N LYS A 39 8.59 7.70 36.69
CA LYS A 39 7.55 7.37 37.67
C LYS A 39 6.27 8.13 37.31
N TRP A 40 5.13 7.46 37.45
CA TRP A 40 3.81 8.09 37.48
C TRP A 40 3.72 9.03 38.69
N LEU A 41 3.17 10.23 38.51
CA LEU A 41 2.80 11.10 39.62
C LEU A 41 1.30 11.40 39.62
N ASP A 42 0.82 11.40 40.86
CA ASP A 42 -0.56 11.40 41.35
C ASP A 42 -1.43 12.59 40.94
N LEU A 43 -2.72 12.29 40.82
CA LEU A 43 -3.82 13.22 41.03
C LEU A 43 -3.77 13.76 42.46
N GLN A 44 -3.55 15.06 42.63
CA GLN A 44 -4.15 15.84 43.70
C GLN A 44 -3.91 17.33 43.46
N HIS A 45 -5.01 18.07 43.24
CA HIS A 45 -5.36 19.39 43.78
C HIS A 45 -6.37 20.07 42.86
N VAL A 46 -7.64 19.70 43.00
CA VAL A 46 -8.77 20.59 42.65
C VAL A 46 -9.64 20.70 43.89
N GLY A 47 -9.47 21.80 44.62
CA GLY A 47 -10.42 22.25 45.62
C GLY A 47 -11.57 22.98 44.94
N LEU A 48 -12.79 22.56 45.22
CA LEU A 48 -14.03 23.24 44.84
C LEU A 48 -14.38 24.31 45.90
N GLN A 49 -14.63 25.54 45.49
CA GLN A 49 -15.48 26.47 46.22
C GLN A 49 -16.36 27.31 45.28
N ASN A 50 -17.66 27.36 45.62
CA ASN A 50 -18.71 28.25 45.14
C ASN A 50 -19.12 28.15 43.66
N GLY A 51 -19.85 27.09 43.35
CA GLY A 51 -20.47 26.84 42.05
C GLY A 51 -21.17 28.06 41.43
N LYS A 52 -20.57 28.56 40.34
CA LYS A 52 -21.17 29.07 39.10
C LYS A 52 -20.04 29.58 38.21
N LEU A 53 -19.87 29.01 37.02
CA LEU A 53 -19.17 29.69 35.93
C LEU A 53 -20.16 29.89 34.78
N HIS A 54 -20.31 31.16 34.42
CA HIS A 54 -21.24 31.68 33.43
C HIS A 54 -20.79 31.29 32.01
N LEU A 55 -21.64 30.60 31.25
CA LEU A 55 -21.51 30.48 29.80
C LEU A 55 -22.46 31.50 29.16
N GLN A 56 -21.89 32.54 28.54
CA GLN A 56 -22.60 33.40 27.60
C GLN A 56 -21.62 33.79 26.48
N GLY A 57 -21.97 33.40 25.26
CA GLY A 57 -21.19 33.66 24.05
C GLY A 57 -21.67 32.77 22.91
N ALA A 58 -22.84 33.09 22.37
CA ALA A 58 -23.44 32.44 21.22
C ALA A 58 -22.69 32.80 19.92
N ALA A 59 -22.36 31.79 19.13
CA ALA A 59 -22.36 31.81 17.66
C ALA A 59 -22.27 30.36 17.14
N SER A 60 -23.25 29.52 17.51
CA SER A 60 -23.74 28.48 16.60
C SER A 60 -24.76 29.14 15.68
N GLU A 61 -24.84 28.70 14.41
CA GLU A 61 -25.72 29.20 13.34
C GLU A 61 -25.10 30.24 12.39
N CYS A 62 -24.03 29.87 11.69
CA CYS A 62 -23.81 30.32 10.30
C CYS A 62 -22.81 29.42 9.54
N TYR A 63 -23.10 28.13 9.38
CA TYR A 63 -22.35 27.27 8.42
C TYR A 63 -23.14 26.04 7.94
N SER A 64 -24.48 26.09 7.91
CA SER A 64 -25.31 24.92 7.55
C SER A 64 -26.32 25.14 6.43
N SER A 65 -26.31 26.27 5.72
CA SER A 65 -27.39 26.58 4.76
C SER A 65 -26.96 27.10 3.38
N ARG A 66 -25.69 26.94 2.95
CA ARG A 66 -25.26 27.37 1.60
C ARG A 66 -24.49 26.36 0.74
N LEU A 67 -24.30 25.10 1.15
CA LEU A 67 -23.54 24.11 0.35
C LEU A 67 -24.31 22.82 -0.01
N SER A 68 -25.57 22.68 0.40
CA SER A 68 -26.32 21.41 0.27
C SER A 68 -26.75 21.05 -1.16
N GLY A 69 -26.68 21.98 -2.12
CA GLY A 69 -27.08 21.72 -3.51
C GLY A 69 -25.94 21.29 -4.45
N GLU A 70 -24.74 21.83 -4.25
CA GLU A 70 -23.62 21.74 -5.21
C GLU A 70 -22.51 20.77 -4.76
N SER A 71 -22.30 20.63 -3.44
CA SER A 71 -21.32 19.67 -2.88
C SER A 71 -21.81 18.24 -2.94
N THR A 72 -23.12 18.03 -2.79
CA THR A 72 -23.71 16.68 -2.88
C THR A 72 -23.60 16.13 -4.30
N THR A 73 -23.84 16.95 -5.34
CA THR A 73 -23.70 16.50 -6.72
C THR A 73 -22.26 16.17 -7.08
N ALA A 74 -21.28 16.97 -6.64
CA ALA A 74 -19.87 16.71 -6.90
C ALA A 74 -19.38 15.39 -6.28
N VAL A 75 -19.73 15.11 -5.01
CA VAL A 75 -19.35 13.85 -4.36
C VAL A 75 -20.01 12.65 -5.05
N GLU A 76 -21.29 12.74 -5.43
CA GLU A 76 -21.95 11.65 -6.15
C GLU A 76 -21.33 11.39 -7.53
N LEU A 77 -20.79 12.40 -8.22
CA LEU A 77 -19.99 12.20 -9.45
C LEU A 77 -18.73 11.38 -9.16
N TYR A 78 -18.01 11.68 -8.06
CA TYR A 78 -16.86 10.87 -7.67
C TYR A 78 -17.25 9.42 -7.36
N ILE A 79 -18.36 9.21 -6.65
CA ILE A 79 -18.87 7.86 -6.37
C ILE A 79 -19.20 7.13 -7.67
N SER A 80 -19.90 7.76 -8.61
CA SER A 80 -20.18 7.20 -9.95
C SER A 80 -18.88 6.81 -10.65
N ALA A 81 -17.91 7.72 -10.70
CA ALA A 81 -16.64 7.50 -11.38
C ALA A 81 -15.79 6.38 -10.75
N ILE A 82 -15.85 6.22 -9.42
CA ILE A 82 -15.18 5.12 -8.71
C ILE A 82 -15.85 3.76 -9.04
N LEU A 83 -17.19 3.70 -9.08
CA LEU A 83 -17.92 2.44 -9.23
C LEU A 83 -18.05 1.98 -10.68
N ASP A 84 -18.03 2.91 -11.64
CA ASP A 84 -18.13 2.64 -13.08
C ASP A 84 -16.84 3.02 -13.82
N ARG A 85 -16.16 2.00 -14.38
CA ARG A 85 -14.95 2.17 -15.20
C ARG A 85 -15.19 2.93 -16.50
N ASN A 86 -16.43 3.00 -16.98
CA ASN A 86 -16.79 3.67 -18.23
C ASN A 86 -17.21 5.13 -18.01
N ASP A 87 -17.38 5.55 -16.76
CA ASP A 87 -17.65 6.93 -16.40
C ASP A 87 -16.49 7.84 -16.86
N LYS A 88 -16.85 8.95 -17.50
CA LYS A 88 -15.94 9.95 -18.07
C LYS A 88 -16.11 11.34 -17.43
N SER A 89 -16.76 11.40 -16.27
CA SER A 89 -17.01 12.66 -15.54
C SER A 89 -15.71 13.31 -15.08
N PHE A 90 -14.64 12.52 -14.90
CA PHE A 90 -13.31 12.99 -14.59
C PHE A 90 -12.31 12.47 -15.63
N GLU A 91 -11.37 13.32 -16.01
CA GLU A 91 -10.16 12.87 -16.69
C GLU A 91 -9.35 12.02 -15.70
N ARG A 92 -8.97 10.82 -16.12
CA ARG A 92 -8.18 9.87 -15.32
C ARG A 92 -7.27 9.05 -16.25
N LEU A 93 -6.19 8.50 -15.72
CA LEU A 93 -5.25 7.66 -16.46
C LEU A 93 -6.01 6.59 -17.25
N THR A 94 -5.82 6.45 -18.55
CA THR A 94 -6.53 5.40 -19.30
C THR A 94 -5.79 4.08 -19.14
N CYS A 95 -6.47 3.06 -18.62
CA CYS A 95 -5.89 1.74 -18.41
C CYS A 95 -6.26 0.80 -19.55
N PRO A 96 -5.27 0.16 -20.22
CA PRO A 96 -5.52 -0.91 -21.16
C PRO A 96 -6.30 -2.08 -20.54
N PRO A 97 -7.01 -2.88 -21.34
CA PRO A 97 -7.52 -4.17 -20.90
C PRO A 97 -6.39 -5.06 -20.38
N THR A 98 -6.68 -5.86 -19.35
CA THR A 98 -5.74 -6.84 -18.83
C THR A 98 -5.44 -7.93 -19.85
N SER A 99 -4.22 -8.48 -19.85
CA SER A 99 -3.87 -9.59 -20.74
C SER A 99 -4.78 -10.80 -20.50
N PRO A 100 -5.50 -11.30 -21.54
CA PRO A 100 -6.35 -12.48 -21.40
C PRO A 100 -5.56 -13.68 -20.89
N GLY A 101 -6.11 -14.42 -19.93
CA GLY A 101 -5.51 -15.66 -19.42
C GLY A 101 -4.35 -15.50 -18.43
N ARG A 102 -3.63 -14.36 -18.47
CA ARG A 102 -2.43 -14.15 -17.64
C ARG A 102 -2.68 -14.37 -16.14
N TYR A 103 -3.80 -13.85 -15.65
CA TYR A 103 -4.17 -13.89 -14.24
C TYR A 103 -5.18 -14.97 -13.89
N ASP A 104 -5.43 -15.94 -14.79
CA ASP A 104 -6.41 -17.00 -14.53
C ASP A 104 -6.05 -17.84 -13.30
N ARG A 105 -4.75 -17.98 -13.00
CA ARG A 105 -4.27 -18.66 -11.78
C ARG A 105 -4.62 -17.91 -10.49
N LEU A 106 -4.88 -16.60 -10.56
CA LEU A 106 -5.34 -15.81 -9.41
C LEU A 106 -6.84 -16.00 -9.15
N ARG A 107 -7.61 -16.39 -10.18
CA ARG A 107 -9.01 -16.74 -10.01
C ARG A 107 -9.08 -18.02 -9.20
N ARG A 108 -9.60 -17.93 -7.99
CA ARG A 108 -9.87 -19.15 -7.22
C ARG A 108 -10.97 -19.93 -7.93
N HIS A 109 -10.62 -21.09 -8.46
CA HIS A 109 -11.61 -22.12 -8.69
C HIS A 109 -12.11 -22.58 -7.32
N PRO A 110 -13.43 -22.62 -7.07
CA PRO A 110 -13.95 -23.20 -5.85
C PRO A 110 -13.47 -24.65 -5.78
N ALA A 111 -12.44 -24.91 -4.96
CA ALA A 111 -11.99 -26.26 -4.70
C ALA A 111 -13.19 -27.02 -4.13
N ALA A 112 -13.58 -28.12 -4.78
CA ALA A 112 -14.76 -28.91 -4.46
C ALA A 112 -14.74 -29.55 -3.05
N HIS A 113 -13.74 -29.24 -2.21
CA HIS A 113 -13.50 -29.87 -0.91
C HIS A 113 -13.04 -28.95 0.22
N SER A 114 -12.99 -27.62 0.08
CA SER A 114 -12.73 -26.75 1.25
C SER A 114 -13.96 -26.75 2.16
N ALA A 115 -13.79 -27.11 3.44
CA ALA A 115 -14.86 -27.06 4.43
C ALA A 115 -15.55 -25.68 4.39
N GLN A 116 -16.89 -25.65 4.47
CA GLN A 116 -17.73 -24.45 4.41
C GLN A 116 -17.21 -23.27 5.26
N LYS A 117 -16.45 -23.55 6.32
CA LYS A 117 -15.83 -22.60 7.25
C LYS A 117 -14.66 -21.79 6.65
N GLU A 118 -13.99 -22.28 5.61
CA GLU A 118 -12.92 -21.53 4.92
C GLU A 118 -13.48 -20.60 3.83
N ARG A 119 -14.62 -20.95 3.22
CA ARG A 119 -15.26 -20.13 2.18
C ARG A 119 -15.66 -18.73 2.65
N THR A 120 -15.92 -18.56 3.94
CA THR A 120 -16.32 -17.26 4.52
C THR A 120 -15.14 -16.40 4.96
N LYS A 121 -13.91 -16.91 4.87
CA LYS A 121 -12.72 -16.18 5.31
C LYS A 121 -12.21 -15.23 4.22
N LYS A 122 -11.61 -14.15 4.68
CA LYS A 122 -10.98 -13.14 3.83
C LYS A 122 -9.55 -13.58 3.50
N HIS A 123 -9.19 -13.40 2.23
CA HIS A 123 -7.88 -13.76 1.69
C HIS A 123 -7.05 -12.54 1.32
N TYR A 124 -7.70 -11.45 0.89
CA TYR A 124 -7.01 -10.26 0.41
C TYR A 124 -7.39 -9.05 1.26
N PHE A 125 -6.40 -8.40 1.86
CA PHE A 125 -6.56 -7.23 2.71
C PHE A 125 -5.94 -6.01 2.07
N PHE A 126 -6.75 -5.14 1.48
CA PHE A 126 -6.30 -3.89 0.88
C PHE A 126 -6.27 -2.80 1.95
N ALA A 127 -5.12 -2.14 2.09
CA ALA A 127 -4.84 -1.13 3.09
C ALA A 127 -4.35 0.16 2.42
N LEU A 128 -4.94 1.30 2.78
CA LEU A 128 -4.58 2.61 2.21
C LEU A 128 -4.56 3.69 3.29
N ASN A 129 -3.52 4.52 3.25
CA ASN A 129 -3.49 5.81 3.93
C ASN A 129 -3.74 6.92 2.91
N LEU A 130 -4.81 7.69 3.08
CA LEU A 130 -5.22 8.70 2.09
C LEU A 130 -5.36 10.08 2.70
N TYR A 131 -4.76 11.08 2.08
CA TYR A 131 -4.84 12.47 2.52
C TYR A 131 -4.83 13.38 1.29
N GLN A 132 -5.79 14.28 1.19
CA GLN A 132 -5.80 15.34 0.17
C GLN A 132 -5.64 14.83 -1.28
N CYS A 133 -6.34 13.74 -1.62
CA CYS A 133 -6.14 13.00 -2.86
C CYS A 133 -7.45 12.78 -3.65
N ALA A 134 -8.47 13.63 -3.47
CA ALA A 134 -9.77 13.48 -4.14
C ALA A 134 -9.64 13.27 -5.67
N PRO A 135 -8.78 14.02 -6.41
CA PRO A 135 -8.65 13.87 -7.86
C PRO A 135 -8.24 12.45 -8.32
N ILE A 136 -7.46 11.72 -7.52
CA ILE A 136 -6.94 10.40 -7.92
C ILE A 136 -7.88 9.24 -7.54
N LEU A 137 -8.84 9.47 -6.64
CA LEU A 137 -9.73 8.42 -6.14
C LEU A 137 -10.48 7.66 -7.25
N PRO A 138 -11.00 8.31 -8.32
CA PRO A 138 -11.65 7.60 -9.43
C PRO A 138 -10.74 6.58 -10.14
N ARG A 139 -9.43 6.83 -10.23
CA ARG A 139 -8.46 5.89 -10.78
C ARG A 139 -8.10 4.84 -9.74
N LEU A 140 -7.66 5.26 -8.56
CA LEU A 140 -7.16 4.38 -7.50
C LEU A 140 -8.23 3.38 -7.03
N LEU A 141 -9.37 3.88 -6.52
CA LEU A 141 -10.41 3.02 -5.96
C LEU A 141 -11.17 2.27 -7.05
N GLY A 142 -11.34 2.87 -8.23
CA GLY A 142 -11.91 2.18 -9.40
C GLY A 142 -11.07 0.97 -9.81
N SER A 143 -9.74 1.11 -9.86
CA SER A 143 -8.84 0.00 -10.17
C SER A 143 -8.86 -1.11 -9.12
N ILE A 144 -9.00 -0.76 -7.84
CA ILE A 144 -9.15 -1.75 -6.75
C ILE A 144 -10.47 -2.54 -6.92
N ILE A 145 -11.57 -1.87 -7.25
CA ILE A 145 -12.87 -2.52 -7.47
C ILE A 145 -12.81 -3.47 -8.67
N GLU A 146 -12.14 -3.08 -9.76
CA GLU A 146 -11.90 -3.97 -10.90
C GLU A 146 -11.06 -5.19 -10.50
N ALA A 147 -10.00 -5.00 -9.70
CA ALA A 147 -9.19 -6.10 -9.20
C ALA A 147 -10.00 -7.08 -8.32
N PHE A 148 -10.92 -6.57 -7.49
CA PHE A 148 -11.81 -7.43 -6.69
C PHE A 148 -12.64 -8.38 -7.55
N ARG A 149 -13.08 -7.94 -8.74
CA ARG A 149 -13.85 -8.81 -9.66
C ARG A 149 -13.05 -10.01 -10.15
N VAL A 150 -11.72 -9.89 -10.22
CA VAL A 150 -10.80 -11.00 -10.59
C VAL A 150 -10.47 -11.87 -9.37
N LEU A 151 -10.32 -11.26 -8.18
CA LEU A 151 -9.91 -11.92 -6.94
C LEU A 151 -11.06 -12.55 -6.12
N ASP A 152 -12.31 -12.35 -6.54
CA ASP A 152 -13.55 -12.60 -5.79
C ASP A 152 -13.82 -11.55 -4.67
N PRO A 153 -14.79 -10.63 -4.87
CA PRO A 153 -15.11 -9.58 -3.91
C PRO A 153 -15.51 -10.08 -2.52
N GLU A 154 -16.07 -11.29 -2.39
CA GLU A 154 -16.45 -11.87 -1.08
C GLU A 154 -15.23 -12.13 -0.20
N THR A 155 -14.05 -12.18 -0.79
CA THR A 155 -12.82 -12.59 -0.12
C THR A 155 -11.87 -11.42 0.10
N CYS A 156 -12.26 -10.24 -0.41
CA CYS A 156 -11.53 -8.99 -0.28
C CYS A 156 -12.03 -8.15 0.92
N VAL A 157 -11.09 -7.42 1.51
CA VAL A 157 -11.33 -6.37 2.49
C VAL A 157 -10.68 -5.10 1.99
N LEU A 158 -11.35 -3.97 2.14
CA LEU A 158 -10.81 -2.64 1.91
C LEU A 158 -10.77 -1.88 3.25
N SER A 159 -9.58 -1.48 3.69
CA SER A 159 -9.35 -0.75 4.93
C SER A 159 -8.63 0.56 4.64
N VAL A 160 -9.32 1.68 4.88
CA VAL A 160 -8.81 3.02 4.56
C VAL A 160 -8.74 3.84 5.83
N VAL A 161 -7.58 4.43 6.08
CA VAL A 161 -7.40 5.47 7.11
C VAL A 161 -7.08 6.78 6.42
N GLY A 162 -7.99 7.74 6.55
CA GLY A 162 -7.77 9.11 6.10
C GLY A 162 -7.24 10.02 7.21
N SER A 163 -6.80 11.21 6.82
CA SER A 163 -6.66 12.35 7.75
C SER A 163 -7.77 13.37 7.48
N ARG A 164 -7.84 14.45 8.29
CA ARG A 164 -8.74 15.58 8.00
C ARG A 164 -8.25 16.31 6.74
N SER A 165 -8.71 15.84 5.59
CA SER A 165 -8.45 16.48 4.29
C SER A 165 -9.38 17.69 4.14
N ASP A 166 -8.88 18.74 3.51
CA ASP A 166 -9.61 19.99 3.26
C ASP A 166 -10.39 19.94 1.93
N ASP A 167 -10.01 19.01 1.05
CA ASP A 167 -10.72 18.59 -0.14
C ASP A 167 -11.84 17.58 0.19
N SER A 168 -12.51 17.11 -0.85
CA SER A 168 -13.62 16.16 -0.72
C SER A 168 -13.20 14.72 -0.36
N THR A 169 -11.90 14.41 -0.16
CA THR A 169 -11.41 13.03 0.08
C THR A 169 -12.14 12.34 1.22
N THR A 170 -12.32 13.04 2.35
CA THR A 170 -12.99 12.46 3.52
C THR A 170 -14.48 12.20 3.26
N GLU A 171 -15.14 13.07 2.49
CA GLU A 171 -16.57 13.00 2.21
C GLU A 171 -16.92 11.88 1.24
N ILE A 172 -16.42 11.93 0.00
CA ILE A 172 -15.53 10.88 -0.52
C ILE A 172 -15.73 9.45 0.00
N LEU A 173 -14.72 9.05 0.76
CA LEU A 173 -14.56 7.76 1.41
C LEU A 173 -15.70 7.44 2.39
N THR A 174 -16.31 8.45 3.01
CA THR A 174 -17.47 8.27 3.90
C THR A 174 -18.70 7.82 3.11
N ARG A 175 -18.97 8.46 1.97
CA ARG A 175 -20.15 8.25 1.12
C ARG A 175 -20.04 7.00 0.26
N LEU A 176 -18.82 6.53 -0.02
CA LEU A 176 -18.59 5.26 -0.70
C LEU A 176 -19.08 4.03 0.08
N ARG A 177 -19.19 4.13 1.41
CA ARG A 177 -19.52 3.01 2.31
C ARG A 177 -20.82 2.26 1.99
N PRO A 178 -21.99 2.90 1.81
CA PRO A 178 -23.22 2.18 1.42
C PRO A 178 -23.09 1.44 0.10
N HIS A 179 -22.37 1.98 -0.89
CA HIS A 179 -22.17 1.35 -2.19
C HIS A 179 -21.28 0.12 -2.08
N LEU A 180 -20.16 0.22 -1.37
CA LEU A 180 -19.27 -0.91 -1.14
C LEU A 180 -19.86 -1.99 -0.23
N LYS A 181 -20.90 -1.69 0.55
CA LYS A 181 -21.67 -2.71 1.29
C LYS A 181 -22.71 -3.42 0.43
N ALA A 182 -23.19 -2.77 -0.63
CA ALA A 182 -24.07 -3.41 -1.60
C ALA A 182 -23.29 -4.41 -2.45
N THR A 183 -22.00 -4.17 -2.67
CA THR A 183 -21.05 -5.19 -3.09
C THR A 183 -20.63 -6.00 -1.86
N VAL A 184 -20.51 -7.32 -1.93
CA VAL A 184 -20.15 -8.22 -0.80
C VAL A 184 -18.76 -7.98 -0.14
N VAL A 185 -18.09 -6.88 -0.50
CA VAL A 185 -16.81 -6.42 0.01
C VAL A 185 -16.95 -5.92 1.44
N THR A 186 -15.98 -6.26 2.30
CA THR A 186 -15.90 -5.68 3.64
C THR A 186 -15.11 -4.38 3.61
N TYR A 187 -15.75 -3.27 3.99
CA TYR A 187 -15.13 -1.94 3.98
C TYR A 187 -15.00 -1.34 5.39
N TYR A 188 -13.77 -1.01 5.77
CA TYR A 188 -13.43 -0.25 6.96
C TYR A 188 -12.93 1.14 6.55
N PHE A 189 -13.49 2.18 7.17
CA PHE A 189 -13.00 3.54 7.01
C PHE A 189 -12.97 4.24 8.35
N GLY A 190 -11.87 4.91 8.63
CA GLY A 190 -11.66 5.77 9.79
C GLY A 190 -10.75 6.94 9.48
N THR A 191 -10.68 7.89 10.41
CA THR A 191 -9.80 9.05 10.31
C THR A 191 -8.80 9.10 11.46
N SER A 192 -7.63 9.67 11.21
CA SER A 192 -6.56 9.87 12.20
C SER A 192 -6.29 11.37 12.38
N PRO A 193 -5.95 11.84 13.59
CA PRO A 193 -5.44 13.18 13.82
C PRO A 193 -3.93 13.31 13.51
N ILE A 194 -3.22 12.21 13.21
CA ILE A 194 -1.79 12.23 12.91
C ILE A 194 -1.51 13.16 11.72
N ASN A 195 -0.62 14.12 11.94
CA ASN A 195 -0.15 15.06 10.92
C ASN A 195 1.33 14.79 10.60
N LEU A 196 1.59 14.25 9.40
CA LEU A 196 2.94 13.93 8.94
C LEU A 196 3.80 15.16 8.65
N LEU A 197 3.19 16.34 8.55
CA LEU A 197 3.85 17.61 8.27
C LEU A 197 4.06 18.45 9.53
N GLU A 198 3.68 17.96 10.71
CA GLU A 198 3.82 18.69 11.96
C GLU A 198 5.30 18.87 12.33
N PRO A 199 5.78 20.12 12.51
CA PRO A 199 7.18 20.38 12.85
C PRO A 199 7.58 19.74 14.18
N GLY A 200 8.75 19.09 14.20
CA GLY A 200 9.31 18.50 15.41
C GLY A 200 8.86 17.06 15.70
N HIS A 201 7.96 16.50 14.89
CA HIS A 201 7.61 15.08 14.95
C HIS A 201 8.58 14.22 14.13
N ASP A 202 8.81 13.00 14.61
CA ASP A 202 9.50 11.98 13.81
C ASP A 202 8.55 11.44 12.74
N ARG A 203 8.66 12.00 11.53
CA ARG A 203 7.85 11.64 10.36
C ARG A 203 7.80 10.13 10.11
N ILE A 204 8.89 9.42 10.37
CA ILE A 204 8.99 7.98 10.12
C ILE A 204 8.11 7.22 11.11
N THR A 205 8.24 7.53 12.40
CA THR A 205 7.41 6.92 13.46
C THR A 205 5.92 7.25 13.28
N GLU A 206 5.59 8.48 12.89
CA GLU A 206 4.21 8.88 12.61
C GLU A 206 3.63 8.15 11.40
N LEU A 207 4.39 8.02 10.30
CA LEU A 207 3.97 7.27 9.12
C LEU A 207 3.76 5.78 9.45
N ALA A 208 4.65 5.17 10.23
CA ALA A 208 4.48 3.79 10.68
C ALA A 208 3.23 3.63 11.54
N SER A 209 2.97 4.57 12.45
CA SER A 209 1.76 4.58 13.28
C SER A 209 0.49 4.70 12.42
N LEU A 210 0.50 5.55 11.41
CA LEU A 210 -0.60 5.75 10.47
C LEU A 210 -0.87 4.49 9.61
N ARG A 211 0.19 3.80 9.16
CA ARG A 211 0.08 2.50 8.46
C ARG A 211 -0.50 1.42 9.37
N ASN A 212 -0.05 1.34 10.62
CA ASN A 212 -0.56 0.37 11.59
C ASN A 212 -2.07 0.53 11.84
N LEU A 213 -2.60 1.76 11.80
CA LEU A 213 -4.05 1.99 11.94
C LEU A 213 -4.86 1.32 10.82
N THR A 214 -4.35 1.30 9.58
CA THR A 214 -5.05 0.66 8.45
C THR A 214 -5.09 -0.85 8.57
N LEU A 215 -4.06 -1.44 9.20
CA LEU A 215 -3.96 -2.87 9.47
C LEU A 215 -4.74 -3.31 10.71
N GLY A 216 -5.30 -2.35 11.46
CA GLY A 216 -6.08 -2.62 12.68
C GLY A 216 -7.14 -3.72 12.52
N PRO A 217 -8.02 -3.68 11.50
CA PRO A 217 -9.02 -4.73 11.31
C PRO A 217 -8.43 -6.14 11.09
N LEU A 218 -7.27 -6.25 10.44
CA LEU A 218 -6.56 -7.52 10.23
C LEU A 218 -6.04 -8.08 11.56
N ILE A 219 -5.38 -7.23 12.36
CA ILE A 219 -4.72 -7.60 13.61
C ILE A 219 -5.74 -7.93 14.72
N HIS A 220 -6.82 -7.15 14.83
CA HIS A 220 -7.77 -7.29 15.94
C HIS A 220 -8.90 -8.30 15.65
N GLN A 221 -9.06 -8.73 14.39
CA GLN A 221 -10.10 -9.69 14.00
C GLN A 221 -9.53 -10.89 13.22
N PRO A 222 -8.45 -11.54 13.70
CA PRO A 222 -7.71 -12.56 12.94
C PRO A 222 -8.59 -13.76 12.53
N ALA A 223 -9.66 -14.03 13.29
CA ALA A 223 -10.61 -15.10 13.01
C ALA A 223 -11.36 -14.96 11.66
N HIS A 224 -11.47 -13.73 11.13
CA HIS A 224 -12.09 -13.46 9.83
C HIS A 224 -11.17 -13.77 8.64
N TYR A 225 -9.89 -14.03 8.90
CA TYR A 225 -8.85 -14.17 7.87
C TYR A 225 -8.32 -15.59 7.80
N VAL A 226 -7.71 -15.93 6.67
CA VAL A 226 -6.97 -17.18 6.51
C VAL A 226 -5.60 -17.00 7.14
N ALA A 227 -5.37 -17.63 8.29
CA ALA A 227 -4.23 -17.37 9.16
C ALA A 227 -2.87 -17.38 8.45
N ASP A 228 -2.60 -18.39 7.61
CA ASP A 228 -1.30 -18.57 6.95
C ASP A 228 -1.22 -17.99 5.54
N ASN A 229 -2.34 -17.57 4.96
CA ASN A 229 -2.41 -17.28 3.52
C ASN A 229 -3.20 -16.00 3.19
N THR A 230 -3.37 -15.12 4.18
CA THR A 230 -3.90 -13.79 3.92
C THR A 230 -2.80 -12.94 3.32
N ILE A 231 -3.11 -12.25 2.23
CA ILE A 231 -2.20 -11.37 1.51
C ILE A 231 -2.65 -9.93 1.76
N VAL A 232 -1.71 -9.08 2.18
CA VAL A 232 -1.92 -7.65 2.34
C VAL A 232 -1.50 -6.94 1.06
N VAL A 233 -2.35 -6.04 0.58
CA VAL A 233 -2.05 -5.11 -0.51
C VAL A 233 -2.06 -3.72 0.08
N PHE A 234 -0.89 -3.11 0.19
CA PHE A 234 -0.76 -1.75 0.66
C PHE A 234 -0.56 -0.81 -0.53
N LEU A 235 -1.47 0.14 -0.72
CA LEU A 235 -1.40 1.11 -1.80
C LEU A 235 -1.32 2.52 -1.21
N ASN A 236 -0.39 3.33 -1.73
CA ASN A 236 -0.41 4.76 -1.52
C ASN A 236 -1.48 5.41 -2.45
N ASP A 237 -1.53 6.72 -2.47
CA ASP A 237 -2.34 7.56 -3.34
C ASP A 237 -1.76 7.68 -4.77
N VAL A 238 -1.75 6.55 -5.48
CA VAL A 238 -1.10 6.42 -6.81
C VAL A 238 -2.09 6.18 -7.95
N ALA A 239 -1.72 6.65 -9.15
CA ALA A 239 -2.42 6.40 -10.40
C ALA A 239 -2.11 4.97 -10.89
N ILE A 240 -2.89 4.03 -10.37
CA ILE A 240 -2.70 2.59 -10.60
C ILE A 240 -3.80 2.01 -11.50
N CYS A 241 -3.43 1.12 -12.41
CA CYS A 241 -4.36 0.35 -13.24
C CYS A 241 -4.74 -0.99 -12.58
N PRO A 242 -5.88 -1.61 -12.97
CA PRO A 242 -6.23 -2.94 -12.46
C PRO A 242 -5.15 -3.98 -12.77
N ASP A 243 -4.55 -3.89 -13.97
CA ASP A 243 -3.48 -4.76 -14.44
C ASP A 243 -2.23 -4.68 -13.56
N ASP A 244 -1.88 -3.48 -13.07
CA ASP A 244 -0.74 -3.26 -12.17
C ASP A 244 -0.93 -4.04 -10.85
N ILE A 245 -2.12 -3.96 -10.25
CA ILE A 245 -2.44 -4.68 -9.01
C ILE A 245 -2.34 -6.19 -9.23
N LEU A 246 -2.92 -6.68 -10.33
CA LEU A 246 -2.96 -8.11 -10.65
C LEU A 246 -1.57 -8.67 -10.99
N GLU A 247 -0.72 -7.90 -11.66
CA GLU A 247 0.66 -8.29 -11.95
C GLU A 247 1.49 -8.37 -10.67
N LEU A 248 1.34 -7.44 -9.73
CA LEU A 248 2.00 -7.53 -8.43
C LEU A 248 1.59 -8.82 -7.71
N PHE A 249 0.29 -9.17 -7.70
CA PHE A 249 -0.17 -10.44 -7.13
C PHE A 249 0.40 -11.65 -7.86
N TYR A 250 0.40 -11.60 -9.19
CA TYR A 250 0.92 -12.67 -10.03
C TYR A 250 2.40 -12.93 -9.73
N GLN A 251 3.22 -11.88 -9.67
CA GLN A 251 4.65 -12.02 -9.35
C GLN A 251 4.88 -12.42 -7.89
N TYR A 252 4.11 -11.89 -6.94
CA TYR A 252 4.14 -12.33 -5.55
C TYR A 252 3.96 -13.85 -5.43
N THR A 253 2.94 -14.39 -6.10
CA THR A 253 2.66 -15.83 -6.08
C THR A 253 3.68 -16.67 -6.86
N LEU A 254 4.04 -16.25 -8.08
CA LEU A 254 4.95 -16.98 -8.95
C LEU A 254 6.37 -17.09 -8.38
N ARG A 255 6.83 -16.05 -7.69
CA ARG A 255 8.18 -15.99 -7.12
C ARG A 255 8.27 -16.56 -5.71
N CYS A 256 7.14 -16.97 -5.13
CA CYS A 256 7.04 -17.31 -3.71
C CYS A 256 7.71 -16.23 -2.83
N ALA A 257 7.50 -14.96 -3.22
CA ALA A 257 8.06 -13.82 -2.53
C ALA A 257 7.25 -13.55 -1.25
N ASP A 258 7.92 -13.02 -0.23
CA ASP A 258 7.26 -12.62 1.01
C ASP A 258 6.75 -11.19 0.93
N LEU A 259 7.38 -10.39 0.07
CA LEU A 259 7.05 -9.00 -0.20
C LEU A 259 7.42 -8.64 -1.65
N VAL A 260 6.53 -7.97 -2.36
CA VAL A 260 6.84 -7.37 -3.67
C VAL A 260 6.38 -5.92 -3.73
N CYS A 261 7.14 -5.06 -4.41
CA CYS A 261 6.79 -3.66 -4.61
C CYS A 261 6.74 -3.27 -6.08
N ALA A 262 5.87 -2.33 -6.41
CA ALA A 262 5.91 -1.64 -7.69
C ALA A 262 7.09 -0.66 -7.78
N MET A 263 7.40 -0.23 -9.00
CA MET A 263 8.26 0.93 -9.24
C MET A 263 7.41 2.20 -9.15
N ASP A 264 7.93 3.20 -8.43
CA ASP A 264 7.23 4.47 -8.18
C ASP A 264 8.08 5.63 -8.68
N TRP A 265 7.54 6.38 -9.63
CA TRP A 265 8.28 7.34 -10.42
C TRP A 265 7.74 8.75 -10.27
N LYS A 266 8.66 9.72 -10.32
CA LYS A 266 8.40 11.15 -10.45
C LYS A 266 9.28 11.75 -11.53
N ASP A 267 9.21 13.07 -11.69
CA ASP A 267 10.02 13.84 -12.64
C ASP A 267 9.92 13.23 -14.05
N ASP A 268 8.70 13.16 -14.58
CA ASP A 268 8.37 12.62 -15.90
C ASP A 268 8.84 11.17 -16.13
N GLY A 269 8.78 10.35 -15.08
CA GLY A 269 9.17 8.94 -15.15
C GLY A 269 10.68 8.69 -15.12
N GLN A 270 11.49 9.70 -14.80
CA GLN A 270 12.95 9.59 -14.83
C GLN A 270 13.57 9.32 -13.46
N VAL A 271 12.86 9.65 -12.37
CA VAL A 271 13.40 9.54 -11.02
C VAL A 271 12.56 8.59 -10.18
N PHE A 272 13.22 7.65 -9.54
CA PHE A 272 12.59 6.72 -8.59
C PHE A 272 12.31 7.44 -7.26
N TYR A 273 11.03 7.66 -6.95
CA TYR A 273 10.56 8.56 -5.89
C TYR A 273 10.87 8.03 -4.48
N ASP A 274 10.30 6.89 -4.11
CA ASP A 274 10.40 6.26 -2.79
C ASP A 274 11.71 5.49 -2.59
N SER A 275 12.80 6.06 -3.11
CA SER A 275 14.15 5.51 -3.03
C SER A 275 14.70 5.46 -1.60
N TRP A 276 14.21 6.31 -0.69
CA TRP A 276 14.69 6.40 0.70
C TRP A 276 14.45 5.11 1.52
N VAL A 277 13.43 4.31 1.19
CA VAL A 277 13.15 2.99 1.80
C VAL A 277 13.69 1.81 0.99
N SER A 278 14.07 2.06 -0.26
CA SER A 278 14.49 0.99 -1.17
C SER A 278 15.96 0.66 -1.01
N ARG A 279 16.28 -0.64 -0.87
CA ARG A 279 17.65 -1.13 -0.76
C ARG A 279 17.90 -2.27 -1.73
N GLY A 280 18.96 -2.17 -2.53
CA GLY A 280 19.42 -3.25 -3.40
C GLY A 280 19.79 -4.50 -2.59
N LYS A 281 20.05 -5.62 -3.25
CA LYS A 281 20.41 -6.87 -2.57
C LYS A 281 21.69 -6.76 -1.72
N ASN A 282 22.57 -5.82 -2.07
CA ASN A 282 23.78 -5.46 -1.33
C ASN A 282 23.52 -4.60 -0.07
N GLY A 283 22.29 -4.13 0.15
CA GLY A 283 21.92 -3.28 1.28
C GLY A 283 22.13 -1.78 1.04
N ASP A 284 22.63 -1.37 -0.13
CA ASP A 284 22.80 0.03 -0.51
C ASP A 284 21.49 0.63 -1.03
N LEU A 285 21.39 1.96 -1.05
CA LEU A 285 20.28 2.65 -1.72
C LEU A 285 20.22 2.20 -3.18
N VAL A 286 18.99 1.95 -3.65
CA VAL A 286 18.75 1.61 -5.06
C VAL A 286 19.16 2.79 -5.97
N VAL A 287 19.05 4.02 -5.50
CA VAL A 287 19.53 5.20 -6.24
C VAL A 287 20.94 5.59 -5.80
N GLU A 288 21.70 6.17 -6.72
CA GLU A 288 23.01 6.72 -6.41
C GLU A 288 22.87 8.00 -5.57
N MET A 289 23.52 8.02 -4.40
CA MET A 289 23.54 9.16 -3.49
C MET A 289 24.94 9.25 -2.84
N PRO A 290 25.95 9.80 -3.56
CA PRO A 290 27.34 9.79 -3.09
C PRO A 290 27.54 10.66 -1.84
N GLN A 291 26.72 11.70 -1.68
CA GLN A 291 26.62 12.49 -0.46
C GLN A 291 25.20 13.01 -0.26
N PRO A 292 24.78 13.36 0.98
CA PRO A 292 23.46 13.92 1.22
C PRO A 292 23.16 15.13 0.33
N GLY A 293 22.03 15.09 -0.37
CA GLY A 293 21.59 16.17 -1.26
C GLY A 293 22.15 16.11 -2.69
N ALA A 294 22.89 15.07 -3.06
CA ALA A 294 23.37 14.84 -4.43
C ALA A 294 22.24 14.34 -5.36
N TRP A 295 21.17 15.14 -5.49
CA TRP A 295 19.95 14.78 -6.22
C TRP A 295 20.15 14.59 -7.73
N ASP A 296 21.27 15.03 -8.30
CA ASP A 296 21.54 14.84 -9.73
C ASP A 296 21.78 13.36 -10.11
N PHE A 297 22.23 12.55 -9.15
CA PHE A 297 22.59 11.14 -9.37
C PHE A 297 21.42 10.18 -9.18
N VAL A 298 20.28 10.63 -8.66
CA VAL A 298 19.15 9.73 -8.30
C VAL A 298 18.49 9.05 -9.49
N ARG A 299 18.77 9.50 -10.71
CA ARG A 299 18.35 8.82 -11.96
C ARG A 299 19.12 7.52 -12.18
N ASN A 300 20.32 7.39 -11.61
CA ASN A 300 21.14 6.19 -11.70
C ASN A 300 20.63 5.12 -10.72
N THR A 301 19.54 4.46 -11.13
CA THR A 301 18.87 3.40 -10.37
C THR A 301 19.63 2.08 -10.56
N PHE A 302 19.91 1.35 -9.49
CA PHE A 302 20.80 0.17 -9.44
C PHE A 302 22.23 0.46 -9.90
N TRP A 303 22.74 1.66 -9.60
CA TRP A 303 24.06 2.15 -10.02
C TRP A 303 25.25 1.23 -9.71
N ASN A 304 25.19 0.46 -8.63
CA ASN A 304 26.26 -0.46 -8.20
C ASN A 304 25.90 -1.94 -8.33
N ASP A 305 24.82 -2.27 -9.05
CA ASP A 305 24.40 -3.64 -9.32
C ASP A 305 24.01 -3.79 -10.80
N PRO A 306 24.99 -4.12 -11.68
CA PRO A 306 24.75 -4.27 -13.11
C PRO A 306 23.70 -5.33 -13.45
N ALA A 307 23.55 -6.39 -12.63
CA ALA A 307 22.56 -7.43 -12.87
C ALA A 307 21.14 -6.92 -12.59
N SER A 308 20.96 -6.22 -11.47
CA SER A 308 19.68 -5.55 -11.17
C SER A 308 19.36 -4.45 -12.17
N LYS A 309 20.35 -3.68 -12.62
CA LYS A 309 20.17 -2.67 -13.69
C LYS A 309 19.70 -3.31 -15.00
N ALA A 310 20.31 -4.41 -15.42
CA ALA A 310 19.88 -5.14 -16.60
C ALA A 310 18.46 -5.71 -16.44
N GLY A 311 18.11 -6.19 -15.24
CA GLY A 311 16.74 -6.60 -14.90
C GLY A 311 15.73 -5.46 -14.99
N LEU A 312 16.09 -4.26 -14.54
CA LEU A 312 15.25 -3.06 -14.63
C LEU A 312 14.98 -2.70 -16.09
N ASP A 313 16.04 -2.68 -16.91
CA ASP A 313 15.96 -2.35 -18.34
C ASP A 313 15.12 -3.40 -19.11
N ALA A 314 15.22 -4.67 -18.72
CA ALA A 314 14.44 -5.78 -19.28
C ALA A 314 13.04 -5.94 -18.65
N LYS A 315 12.66 -5.07 -17.71
CA LYS A 315 11.38 -5.12 -16.98
C LYS A 315 11.14 -6.44 -16.23
N LEU A 316 12.21 -7.10 -15.81
CA LEU A 316 12.19 -8.36 -15.07
C LEU A 316 12.14 -8.10 -13.56
N PRO A 317 11.44 -8.93 -12.75
CA PRO A 317 11.47 -8.80 -11.31
C PRO A 317 12.88 -8.95 -10.73
N ILE A 318 13.22 -8.06 -9.81
CA ILE A 318 14.56 -7.95 -9.21
C ILE A 318 14.47 -8.23 -7.72
N GLN A 319 15.31 -9.13 -7.22
CA GLN A 319 15.44 -9.35 -5.78
C GLN A 319 16.11 -8.14 -5.12
N VAL A 320 15.50 -7.61 -4.07
CA VAL A 320 16.01 -6.48 -3.30
C VAL A 320 16.03 -6.80 -1.81
N TYR A 321 16.75 -6.01 -1.02
CA TYR A 321 16.75 -6.17 0.44
C TYR A 321 15.48 -5.58 1.06
N ALA A 322 15.06 -4.40 0.60
CA ALA A 322 13.87 -3.72 1.12
C ALA A 322 13.22 -2.83 0.04
N CYS A 323 11.90 -2.67 0.11
CA CYS A 323 11.11 -1.72 -0.67
C CYS A 323 9.75 -1.47 0.00
N TRP A 324 9.06 -0.38 -0.38
CA TRP A 324 7.65 -0.14 -0.02
C TRP A 324 6.92 0.62 -1.14
N ASN A 325 7.52 1.72 -1.59
CA ASN A 325 7.16 2.44 -2.81
C ASN A 325 5.67 2.83 -2.87
N GLY A 326 5.14 3.03 -4.09
CA GLY A 326 3.73 3.37 -4.32
C GLY A 326 2.73 2.23 -4.09
N ALA A 327 3.17 0.97 -4.19
CA ALA A 327 2.35 -0.21 -3.94
C ALA A 327 3.22 -1.38 -3.48
N THR A 328 2.76 -2.09 -2.46
CA THR A 328 3.42 -3.30 -1.91
C THR A 328 2.41 -4.40 -1.63
N ILE A 329 2.79 -5.65 -1.93
CA ILE A 329 2.03 -6.85 -1.59
C ILE A 329 2.89 -7.76 -0.73
N PHE A 330 2.36 -8.24 0.39
CA PHE A 330 3.09 -9.09 1.32
C PHE A 330 2.20 -10.04 2.11
N THR A 331 2.79 -11.09 2.69
CA THR A 331 2.06 -12.02 3.55
C THR A 331 1.63 -11.36 4.87
N ALA A 332 0.38 -11.59 5.30
CA ALA A 332 -0.10 -11.15 6.60
C ALA A 332 0.51 -11.93 7.77
N LYS A 333 1.15 -13.06 7.50
CA LYS A 333 1.59 -14.01 8.52
C LYS A 333 2.46 -13.39 9.62
N PRO A 334 3.49 -12.56 9.33
CA PRO A 334 4.28 -11.91 10.38
C PRO A 334 3.44 -11.01 11.30
N LEU A 335 2.39 -10.36 10.76
CA LEU A 335 1.48 -9.51 11.54
C LEU A 335 0.57 -10.34 12.46
N LEU A 336 0.12 -11.50 12.00
CA LEU A 336 -0.80 -12.37 12.72
C LEU A 336 -0.10 -13.28 13.75
N GLU A 337 1.13 -13.69 13.47
CA GLU A 337 1.94 -14.53 14.36
C GLU A 337 2.86 -13.72 15.30
N HIS A 338 2.90 -12.39 15.16
CA HIS A 338 3.82 -11.50 15.87
C HIS A 338 5.30 -11.93 15.72
N LYS A 339 5.66 -12.44 14.53
CA LYS A 339 7.04 -12.81 14.18
C LYS A 339 7.71 -11.71 13.38
N ASP A 340 9.03 -11.66 13.46
CA ASP A 340 9.83 -10.73 12.66
C ASP A 340 9.69 -11.08 11.16
N PRO A 341 9.24 -10.15 10.31
CA PRO A 341 9.12 -10.38 8.87
C PRO A 341 10.47 -10.48 8.14
N LEU A 342 11.58 -10.02 8.74
CA LEU A 342 12.90 -10.01 8.11
C LEU A 342 13.82 -11.15 8.62
N SER A 343 13.45 -12.39 8.33
CA SER A 343 14.47 -13.42 8.14
C SER A 343 15.09 -13.24 6.76
N THR A 344 16.35 -13.63 6.59
CA THR A 344 17.06 -13.50 5.32
C THR A 344 16.65 -14.61 4.35
N CYS A 345 16.43 -14.26 3.09
CA CYS A 345 16.17 -15.22 2.01
C CYS A 345 17.30 -16.26 1.99
N GLY A 346 16.96 -17.54 2.16
CA GLY A 346 17.85 -18.66 1.87
C GLY A 346 18.40 -19.49 3.03
N SER A 347 17.96 -19.34 4.28
CA SER A 347 18.32 -20.37 5.29
C SER A 347 17.29 -20.72 6.35
N HIS A 348 16.37 -19.84 6.76
CA HIS A 348 15.46 -20.16 7.89
C HIS A 348 14.00 -19.66 7.76
N GLY A 349 13.52 -19.42 6.54
CA GLY A 349 12.10 -19.14 6.23
C GLY A 349 11.71 -17.67 6.36
N TYR A 350 11.01 -17.13 5.36
CA TYR A 350 10.65 -15.71 5.15
C TYR A 350 11.86 -14.79 4.85
N GLY A 351 11.72 -13.86 3.90
CA GLY A 351 12.76 -12.89 3.52
C GLY A 351 12.96 -12.55 2.03
N CYS A 352 12.19 -13.13 1.10
CA CYS A 352 12.45 -12.92 -0.33
C CYS A 352 11.64 -11.73 -0.86
N THR A 353 12.24 -10.54 -0.78
CA THR A 353 11.66 -9.28 -1.27
C THR A 353 12.05 -9.03 -2.73
N ALA A 354 11.11 -8.53 -3.54
CA ALA A 354 11.39 -8.12 -4.93
C ALA A 354 10.74 -6.80 -5.31
N VAL A 355 11.38 -6.03 -6.18
CA VAL A 355 10.67 -5.00 -6.96
C VAL A 355 10.22 -5.60 -8.29
N ILE A 356 9.11 -5.10 -8.83
CA ILE A 356 8.49 -5.57 -10.06
C ILE A 356 8.53 -4.44 -11.11
N PRO A 357 9.60 -4.34 -11.91
CA PRO A 357 9.77 -3.29 -12.92
C PRO A 357 8.75 -3.26 -14.06
N SER A 358 7.97 -4.34 -14.25
CA SER A 358 6.82 -4.33 -15.15
C SER A 358 5.67 -3.47 -14.63
N VAL A 359 5.64 -3.11 -13.34
CA VAL A 359 4.60 -2.30 -12.71
C VAL A 359 5.15 -0.92 -12.32
N ASN A 360 4.72 0.10 -13.05
CA ASN A 360 5.23 1.48 -12.93
C ASN A 360 4.11 2.45 -12.53
N LEU A 361 4.31 3.21 -11.45
CA LEU A 361 3.30 4.06 -10.79
C LEU A 361 3.76 5.51 -10.70
N ALA A 362 2.78 6.40 -10.46
CA ALA A 362 2.98 7.83 -10.20
C ALA A 362 1.92 8.35 -9.21
N ASP A 363 2.14 9.52 -8.65
CA ASP A 363 1.30 10.16 -7.61
C ASP A 363 0.05 10.90 -8.15
N SER A 364 -0.16 10.91 -9.46
CA SER A 364 -1.27 11.63 -10.10
C SER A 364 -1.62 11.03 -11.46
N ASP A 365 -2.84 11.27 -11.96
CA ASP A 365 -3.27 10.78 -13.27
C ASP A 365 -2.47 11.41 -14.44
N GLU A 366 -2.04 12.66 -14.29
CA GLU A 366 -1.19 13.38 -15.25
C GLU A 366 0.20 12.75 -15.32
N GLN A 367 0.91 12.67 -14.19
CA GLN A 367 2.22 12.02 -14.15
C GLN A 367 2.11 10.54 -14.52
N GLY A 368 1.03 9.87 -14.12
CA GLY A 368 0.77 8.47 -14.46
C GLY A 368 0.78 8.25 -15.97
N ARG A 369 0.22 9.18 -16.76
CA ARG A 369 0.26 9.10 -18.22
C ARG A 369 1.68 9.17 -18.75
N VAL A 370 2.45 10.15 -18.27
CA VAL A 370 3.87 10.32 -18.65
C VAL A 370 4.70 9.11 -18.25
N VAL A 371 4.54 8.61 -17.03
CA VAL A 371 5.22 7.42 -16.52
C VAL A 371 4.86 6.20 -17.35
N LYS A 372 3.59 6.00 -17.73
CA LYS A 372 3.19 4.87 -18.58
C LYS A 372 3.70 5.01 -20.01
N GLU A 373 3.93 6.21 -20.52
CA GLU A 373 4.58 6.42 -21.83
C GLU A 373 6.09 6.13 -21.78
N VAL A 374 6.77 6.55 -20.71
CA VAL A 374 8.23 6.40 -20.55
C VAL A 374 8.63 5.01 -20.07
N GLN A 375 7.96 4.51 -19.04
CA GLN A 375 8.28 3.26 -18.36
C GLN A 375 7.43 2.07 -18.82
N VAL A 376 6.49 2.31 -19.75
CA VAL A 376 5.50 1.41 -20.34
C VAL A 376 4.37 0.95 -19.40
N TYR A 377 3.23 0.55 -19.98
CA TYR A 377 2.18 -0.14 -19.24
C TYR A 377 2.61 -1.56 -18.87
N THR A 378 1.99 -2.10 -17.83
CA THR A 378 2.21 -3.47 -17.38
C THR A 378 1.92 -4.47 -18.49
N VAL A 379 0.78 -4.36 -19.15
CA VAL A 379 0.40 -5.18 -20.32
C VAL A 379 1.48 -5.22 -21.41
N ASP A 380 2.15 -4.10 -21.68
CA ASP A 380 3.18 -4.02 -22.71
C ASP A 380 4.47 -4.72 -22.24
N SER A 381 4.85 -4.52 -20.98
CA SER A 381 6.02 -5.18 -20.38
C SER A 381 5.88 -6.71 -20.37
N VAL A 382 4.69 -7.20 -20.05
CA VAL A 382 4.48 -8.62 -19.80
C VAL A 382 4.21 -9.44 -21.07
N ASN A 383 3.70 -8.82 -22.13
CA ASN A 383 3.48 -9.50 -23.41
C ASN A 383 4.77 -9.66 -24.22
N VAL A 384 5.74 -8.75 -24.08
CA VAL A 384 7.06 -8.88 -24.73
C VAL A 384 7.86 -10.08 -24.19
N ASN A 385 7.71 -10.38 -22.89
CA ASN A 385 8.38 -11.51 -22.22
C ASN A 385 7.84 -12.90 -22.63
N VAL A 386 6.79 -12.98 -23.46
CA VAL A 386 6.31 -14.25 -24.05
C VAL A 386 7.02 -14.59 -25.36
N VAL A 387 7.69 -13.62 -26.00
CA VAL A 387 8.33 -13.82 -27.33
C VAL A 387 9.76 -14.36 -27.23
N VAL A 388 10.31 -14.50 -26.02
CA VAL A 388 11.57 -15.22 -25.78
C VAL A 388 11.25 -16.66 -25.41
N ASP A 389 10.62 -17.39 -26.34
CA ASP A 389 10.60 -18.85 -26.26
C ASP A 389 12.02 -19.35 -26.53
N VAL A 390 12.52 -20.12 -25.57
CA VAL A 390 13.73 -20.93 -25.71
C VAL A 390 13.48 -21.91 -26.85
N ASP A 391 14.27 -21.78 -27.92
CA ASP A 391 14.35 -22.80 -28.96
C ASP A 391 15.00 -24.06 -28.35
N ASP A 392 14.18 -24.92 -27.77
CA ASP A 392 14.56 -26.21 -27.17
C ASP A 392 14.99 -27.27 -28.21
N SER A 393 15.34 -26.87 -29.44
CA SER A 393 15.69 -27.80 -30.52
C SER A 393 17.16 -28.25 -30.57
N ASN A 394 18.00 -27.92 -29.58
CA ASN A 394 19.44 -28.26 -29.62
C ASN A 394 20.03 -28.98 -28.39
N ILE A 395 19.23 -29.71 -27.61
CA ILE A 395 19.76 -30.59 -26.55
C ILE A 395 19.31 -32.03 -26.82
N GLU A 396 19.85 -32.66 -27.87
CA GLU A 396 19.89 -34.12 -27.97
C GLU A 396 20.91 -34.60 -29.03
N GLU A 397 22.18 -34.17 -28.94
CA GLU A 397 23.26 -34.84 -29.68
C GLU A 397 24.64 -34.57 -29.05
N SER A 398 24.90 -35.09 -27.84
CA SER A 398 26.28 -35.24 -27.33
C SER A 398 26.52 -36.38 -26.35
N GLU A 399 25.62 -37.36 -26.24
CA GLU A 399 25.85 -38.62 -25.51
C GLU A 399 25.82 -39.84 -26.43
N ARG A 400 26.56 -39.77 -27.54
CA ARG A 400 27.01 -40.93 -28.30
C ARG A 400 28.23 -40.53 -29.15
N ASP A 401 29.40 -40.61 -28.52
CA ASP A 401 30.66 -41.07 -29.12
C ASP A 401 31.70 -41.34 -28.02
#